data_AF-Q9Y8I0-F1
#
_entry.id   AF-Q9Y8I0-F1
#
_cell.length_a   1.000
_cell.length_b   1.000
_cell.length_c   1.000
_cell.angle_alpha   90.00
_cell.angle_beta   90.00
_cell.angle_gamma   90.00
#
_symmetry.space_group_name_H-M   'P 1'
#
loop_
_entity.id
_entity.type
_entity.pdbx_description
1 polymer ?
#
loop_
_entity_poly.entity_id
_entity_poly.type
_entity_poly.pdbx_seq_one_letter_code
_entity_poly.pdbx_strand_id
1 'polypeptide(L)' 'PLATVELFRRIVEKTPAKRDQDHPKIIIYNNPQIPDRTAFILGKGEDPRPQLIWTAKKLEECGADFIIMP' A
#
# COMPACT_ATOMS: atom_id res chain seq x y z
N PRO A 1 7.74 1.98 -5.75
CA PRO A 1 8.03 2.61 -4.43
C PRO A 1 7.62 4.08 -4.35
N LEU A 2 7.99 4.91 -5.33
CA LEU A 2 7.72 6.36 -5.29
C LEU A 2 6.23 6.71 -5.20
N ALA A 3 5.37 5.97 -5.89
CA ALA A 3 3.91 6.15 -5.80
C ALA A 3 3.38 5.98 -4.37
N THR A 4 3.95 5.06 -3.58
CA THR A 4 3.58 4.85 -2.18
C THR A 4 3.96 6.05 -1.30
N VAL A 5 5.14 6.64 -1.53
CA VAL A 5 5.57 7.86 -0.83
C VAL A 5 4.66 9.03 -1.17
N GLU A 6 4.30 9.18 -2.45
CA GLU A 6 3.38 10.23 -2.90
C GLU A 6 1.98 10.07 -2.30
N LEU A 7 1.47 8.84 -2.20
CA LEU A 7 0.20 8.58 -1.51
C LEU A 7 0.24 9.03 -0.05
N PHE A 8 1.30 8.67 0.68
CA PHE A 8 1.44 9.07 2.08
C PHE A 8 1.51 10.59 2.23
N ARG A 9 2.31 11.27 1.39
CA ARG A 9 2.39 12.73 1.36
C ARG A 9 1.01 13.37 1.15
N ARG A 10 0.24 12.87 0.17
CA ARG A 10 -1.11 13.38 -0.11
C ARG A 10 -2.09 13.17 1.04
N ILE A 11 -2.01 12.05 1.75
CA ILE A 11 -2.85 11.79 2.93
C ILE A 11 -2.54 12.80 4.02
N VAL A 12 -1.25 13.02 4.32
CA VAL A 12 -0.82 14.00 5.33
C VAL A 12 -1.28 15.41 4.96
N GLU A 13 -1.05 15.85 3.72
CA GLU A 13 -1.43 17.20 3.26
C GLU A 13 -2.94 17.45 3.22
N LYS A 14 -3.74 16.41 2.95
CA LYS A 14 -5.20 16.51 2.87
C LYS A 14 -5.90 16.24 4.21
N THR A 15 -5.17 15.84 5.25
CA THR A 15 -5.74 15.63 6.58
C THR A 15 -5.86 16.97 7.31
N PRO A 16 -7.07 17.41 7.70
CA PRO A 16 -7.22 18.61 8.52
C PRO A 16 -6.76 18.33 9.95
N ALA A 17 -5.48 18.55 10.24
CA ALA A 17 -4.85 18.36 11.54
C ALA A 17 -4.26 19.66 12.07
N LYS A 18 -4.32 19.89 13.38
CA LYS A 18 -3.68 21.06 14.04
C LYS A 18 -2.38 20.69 14.74
N ARG A 19 -2.19 19.40 15.00
CA ARG A 19 -1.02 18.78 15.63
C ARG A 19 -0.89 17.34 15.14
N ASP A 20 0.28 16.75 15.32
CA ASP A 20 0.59 15.40 14.81
C ASP A 20 -0.38 14.32 15.29
N GLN A 21 -0.87 14.41 16.53
CA GLN A 21 -1.79 13.43 17.12
C GLN A 21 -3.19 13.45 16.49
N ASP A 22 -3.52 14.49 15.72
CA ASP A 22 -4.80 14.57 15.00
C ASP A 22 -4.75 13.81 13.66
N HIS A 23 -3.58 13.33 13.22
CA HIS A 23 -3.47 12.51 12.01
C HIS A 23 -3.99 11.08 12.24
N PRO A 24 -4.57 10.44 11.20
CA PRO A 24 -4.95 9.04 11.27
C PRO A 24 -3.72 8.15 11.43
N LYS A 25 -3.87 7.03 12.13
CA LYS A 25 -2.85 5.97 12.17
C LYS A 25 -2.78 5.31 10.79
N ILE A 26 -1.57 5.16 10.26
CA ILE A 26 -1.34 4.61 8.92
C ILE A 26 -0.27 3.53 9.02
N ILE A 27 -0.53 2.39 8.40
CA ILE A 27 0.42 1.29 8.23
C ILE A 27 0.77 1.21 6.75
N ILE A 28 2.06 1.31 6.43
CA ILE A 28 2.54 1.22 5.04
C ILE A 28 3.35 -0.05 4.90
N TYR A 29 2.91 -0.93 3.99
CA TYR A 29 3.69 -2.09 3.58
C TYR A 29 4.20 -1.87 2.15
N ASN A 30 5.49 -1.55 2.00
CA ASN A 30 6.12 -1.44 0.69
C ASN A 30 6.77 -2.78 0.33
N ASN A 31 6.10 -3.57 -0.53
CA ASN A 31 6.60 -4.85 -1.04
C ASN A 31 7.04 -4.72 -2.52
N PRO A 32 8.28 -4.27 -2.81
CA PRO A 32 8.77 -4.21 -4.18
C PRO A 32 9.03 -5.58 -4.81
N GLN A 33 8.92 -6.68 -4.06
CA GLN A 33 9.04 -8.05 -4.57
C GLN A 33 7.74 -8.57 -5.20
N ILE A 34 6.65 -7.79 -5.17
CA ILE A 34 5.43 -8.13 -5.92
C ILE A 34 5.79 -8.15 -7.42
N PRO A 35 5.53 -9.27 -8.14
CA PRO A 35 5.79 -9.39 -9.57
C PRO A 35 5.17 -8.27 -10.42
N ASP A 36 5.78 -8.04 -11.58
CA ASP A 36 5.32 -7.01 -12.50
C ASP A 36 3.92 -7.34 -13.06
N ARG A 37 2.97 -6.43 -12.78
CA ARG A 37 1.56 -6.60 -13.14
C ARG A 37 1.34 -6.50 -14.65
N THR A 38 2.10 -5.67 -15.35
CA THR A 38 1.99 -5.51 -16.80
C THR A 38 2.48 -6.78 -17.50
N ALA A 39 3.62 -7.33 -17.08
CA ALA A 39 4.16 -8.59 -17.60
C ALA A 39 3.19 -9.75 -17.38
N PHE A 40 2.54 -9.83 -16.21
CA PHE A 40 1.50 -10.83 -15.94
C PHE A 40 0.29 -10.70 -16.87
N ILE A 41 -0.24 -9.48 -17.03
CA ILE A 41 -1.38 -9.22 -17.94
C ILE A 41 -1.05 -9.58 -19.40
N LEU A 42 0.21 -9.36 -19.80
CA LEU A 42 0.71 -9.75 -21.13
C LEU A 42 1.06 -11.24 -21.26
N GLY A 43 0.83 -12.05 -20.21
CA GLY A 43 1.09 -13.49 -20.20
C GLY A 43 2.58 -13.88 -20.17
N LYS A 44 3.46 -12.96 -19.79
CA LYS A 44 4.93 -13.14 -19.79
C LYS A 44 5.56 -13.07 -18.40
N GLY A 45 4.78 -12.77 -17.38
CA GLY A 45 5.23 -12.55 -16.01
C GLY A 45 4.64 -13.55 -15.02
N GLU A 46 5.25 -13.60 -13.83
CA GLU A 46 4.72 -14.34 -12.70
C GLU A 46 3.41 -13.73 -12.18
N ASP A 47 2.57 -14.57 -11.58
CA ASP A 47 1.32 -14.13 -10.97
C ASP A 47 1.58 -13.26 -9.73
N PRO A 48 1.14 -11.98 -9.71
CA PRO A 48 1.33 -11.11 -8.55
C PRO A 48 0.33 -11.38 -7.43
N ARG A 49 -0.77 -12.11 -7.69
CA ARG A 49 -1.88 -12.31 -6.73
C ARG A 49 -1.43 -12.94 -5.40
N PRO A 50 -0.55 -13.97 -5.37
CA PRO A 50 -0.10 -14.54 -4.10
C PRO A 50 0.58 -13.52 -3.19
N GLN A 51 1.47 -12.69 -3.74
CA GLN A 51 2.16 -11.64 -2.99
C GLN A 51 1.21 -10.51 -2.55
N LEU A 52 0.23 -10.16 -3.40
CA LEU A 52 -0.80 -9.17 -3.05
C LEU A 52 -1.68 -9.64 -1.90
N ILE A 53 -2.18 -10.88 -1.96
CA ILE A 53 -3.01 -11.46 -0.90
C ILE A 53 -2.23 -11.58 0.40
N TRP A 54 -0.99 -12.05 0.33
CA TRP A 54 -0.12 -12.14 1.51
C TRP A 54 0.13 -10.77 2.15
N THR A 55 0.42 -9.75 1.33
CA THR A 55 0.64 -8.37 1.81
C THR A 55 -0.63 -7.80 2.45
N ALA A 56 -1.79 -8.04 1.85
CA ALA A 56 -3.06 -7.59 2.40
C ALA A 56 -3.37 -8.24 3.77
N LYS A 57 -3.17 -9.56 3.89
CA LYS A 57 -3.30 -10.26 5.18
C LYS A 57 -2.33 -9.76 6.23
N LYS A 58 -1.10 -9.41 5.84
CA LYS A 58 -0.14 -8.81 6.77
C LYS A 58 -0.57 -7.43 7.27
N LEU A 59 -1.16 -6.61 6.41
CA LEU A 59 -1.74 -5.33 6.85
C LEU A 59 -2.90 -5.53 7.82
N GLU A 60 -3.80 -6.48 7.54
CA GLU A 60 -4.89 -6.87 8.44
C GLU A 60 -4.35 -7.35 9.80
N GLU A 61 -3.38 -8.26 9.81
CA GLU A 61 -2.72 -8.75 11.04
C GLU A 61 -2.04 -7.62 11.84
N CYS A 62 -1.50 -6.60 11.16
CA CYS A 62 -0.92 -5.42 11.81
C CYS A 62 -1.97 -4.42 12.34
N GLY A 63 -3.27 -4.66 12.10
CA GLY A 63 -4.37 -3.85 12.62
C GLY A 63 -4.89 -2.79 11.65
N ALA A 64 -4.75 -2.98 10.33
CA ALA A 64 -5.37 -2.09 9.36
C ALA A 64 -6.88 -2.36 9.23
N ASP A 65 -7.72 -1.33 9.41
CA ASP A 65 -9.18 -1.44 9.25
C ASP A 65 -9.62 -1.49 7.78
N PHE A 66 -8.84 -0.89 6.88
CA PHE A 66 -9.06 -0.90 5.44
C PHE A 66 -7.73 -0.76 4.69
N ILE A 67 -7.73 -1.15 3.42
CA ILE A 67 -6.51 -1.18 2.58
C ILE A 67 -6.75 -0.37 1.31
N ILE A 68 -5.73 0.39 0.91
CA ILE A 68 -5.66 1.09 -0.37
C ILE A 68 -4.35 0.74 -1.07
N MET A 69 -4.35 0.73 -2.41
CA MET A 69 -3.18 0.41 -3.23
C MET A 69 -2.91 1.56 -4.21
N PRO A 70 -1.77 2.26 -4.11
CA PRO A 70 -1.36 3.27 -5.07
C PRO A 70 -0.77 2.69 -6.36
#